data_AF-A0A1L9UU71-F1
#
_entry.id   AF-A0A1L9UU71-F1
#
_cell.length_a   1.000
_cell.length_b   1.000
_cell.length_c   1.000
_cell.angle_alpha   90.00
_cell.angle_beta   90.00
_cell.angle_gamma   90.00
#
_symmetry.space_group_name_H-M   'P 1'
#
loop_
_entity.id
_entity.type
_entity.pdbx_description
1 polymer ?
#
loop_
_entity_poly.entity_id
_entity_poly.type
_entity_poly.pdbx_seq_one_letter_code
_entity_poly.pdbx_strand_id
1 'polypeptide(L)'
;MPYYVHLQEHVVDGMDELIAQRCYLLTAANATVAKKFLIGLSKYAQTPDAAIQTVKAVNLEWWNCDVGSAGAIQRLYNQIMFRRSDDYNSVEELHHCRGAILLCDLNAANWPILPINQNTSLDGLDQHCNEC
;
A
#
# COMPACT_ATOMS: atom_id res chain seq x y z
N MET A 1 -7.70 -17.08 -4.75
CA MET A 1 -8.69 -16.06 -5.13
C MET A 1 -8.03 -14.71 -4.99
N PRO A 2 -8.35 -13.72 -5.86
CA PRO A 2 -7.90 -12.35 -5.69
C PRO A 2 -8.24 -11.81 -4.29
N TYR A 3 -7.41 -10.92 -3.80
CA TYR A 3 -7.58 -10.27 -2.51
C TYR A 3 -7.64 -8.76 -2.71
N TYR A 4 -8.66 -8.12 -2.16
CA TYR A 4 -8.94 -6.70 -2.36
C TYR A 4 -8.68 -5.90 -1.10
N VAL A 5 -8.09 -4.72 -1.27
CA VAL A 5 -7.72 -3.83 -0.17
C VAL A 5 -8.09 -2.40 -0.52
N HIS A 6 -8.75 -1.72 0.41
CA HIS A 6 -8.88 -0.27 0.42
C HIS A 6 -7.60 0.37 0.96
N LEU A 7 -7.01 1.24 0.17
CA LEU A 7 -5.78 1.94 0.49
C LEU A 7 -6.03 3.44 0.42
N GLN A 8 -5.79 4.14 1.53
CA GLN A 8 -5.97 5.58 1.63
C GLN A 8 -4.63 6.28 1.75
N GLU A 9 -4.50 7.40 1.05
CA GLU A 9 -3.36 8.28 1.08
C GLU A 9 -3.77 9.59 1.73
N HIS A 10 -3.09 9.96 2.82
CA HIS A 10 -3.29 11.17 3.60
C HIS A 10 -2.02 12.03 3.47
N VAL A 11 -2.16 13.26 2.96
CA VAL A 11 -1.01 14.15 2.77
C VAL A 11 -0.79 14.95 4.06
N VAL A 12 0.41 14.86 4.63
CA VAL A 12 0.74 15.47 5.93
C VAL A 12 1.33 16.88 5.78
N ASP A 13 1.97 17.17 4.64
CA ASP A 13 2.56 18.47 4.32
C ASP A 13 1.76 19.16 3.20
N GLY A 14 0.85 20.07 3.57
CA GLY A 14 0.12 20.91 2.62
C GLY A 14 -1.19 21.47 3.17
N MET A 15 -1.42 22.77 2.99
CA MET A 15 -2.54 23.57 3.53
C MET A 15 -3.97 23.20 3.05
N ASP A 16 -4.23 22.02 2.50
CA ASP A 16 -5.58 21.61 2.04
C ASP A 16 -5.80 20.09 2.20
N GLU A 17 -6.04 19.66 3.45
CA GLU A 17 -6.26 18.25 3.84
C GLU A 17 -7.44 17.57 3.11
N LEU A 18 -8.43 18.32 2.63
CA LEU A 18 -9.66 17.77 2.02
C LEU A 18 -9.56 17.55 0.50
N ILE A 19 -8.60 18.18 -0.19
CA ILE A 19 -8.46 18.08 -1.65
C ILE A 19 -7.36 17.06 -2.02
N ALA A 20 -6.49 16.71 -1.07
CA ALA A 20 -5.30 15.89 -1.32
C ALA A 20 -5.47 14.40 -0.99
N GLN A 21 -6.59 13.99 -0.38
CA GLN A 21 -6.83 12.59 -0.04
C GLN A 21 -7.07 11.76 -1.32
N ARG A 22 -6.28 10.70 -1.52
CA ARG A 22 -6.48 9.73 -2.60
C ARG A 22 -6.88 8.38 -2.05
N CYS A 23 -7.80 7.72 -2.74
CA CYS A 23 -8.30 6.41 -2.37
C CYS A 23 -7.97 5.45 -3.50
N TYR A 24 -7.51 4.25 -3.16
CA TYR A 24 -7.18 3.23 -4.14
C TYR A 24 -7.82 1.90 -3.76
N LEU A 25 -8.15 1.11 -4.79
CA LEU A 25 -8.38 -0.32 -4.67
C LEU A 25 -7.11 -1.04 -5.11
N LEU A 26 -6.44 -1.69 -4.17
CA LEU A 26 -5.39 -2.65 -4.48
C LEU A 26 -6.04 -4.02 -4.66
N THR A 27 -5.80 -4.64 -5.81
CA THR A 27 -6.17 -6.04 -6.09
C THR A 27 -4.91 -6.87 -6.15
N ALA A 28 -4.72 -7.78 -5.21
CA ALA A 28 -3.65 -8.75 -5.19
C ALA A 28 -4.11 -10.10 -5.73
N ALA A 29 -3.21 -10.90 -6.28
CA ALA A 29 -3.54 -12.25 -6.78
C ALA A 29 -4.06 -13.19 -5.67
N ASN A 30 -3.65 -12.95 -4.42
CA ASN A 30 -4.11 -13.65 -3.22
C ASN A 30 -3.71 -12.88 -1.93
N ALA A 31 -4.20 -13.34 -0.78
CA ALA A 31 -3.92 -12.73 0.53
C ALA A 31 -2.42 -12.70 0.88
N THR A 32 -1.65 -13.71 0.49
CA THR A 32 -0.20 -13.75 0.72
C THR A 32 0.51 -12.62 -0.02
N VAL A 33 0.10 -12.34 -1.26
CA VAL A 33 0.64 -11.21 -2.04
C VAL A 33 0.24 -9.88 -1.41
N ALA A 34 -1.00 -9.74 -0.93
CA ALA A 34 -1.43 -8.54 -0.20
C ALA A 34 -0.58 -8.30 1.06
N LYS A 35 -0.33 -9.35 1.87
CA LYS A 35 0.55 -9.28 3.04
C LYS A 35 1.97 -8.87 2.67
N LYS A 36 2.55 -9.47 1.62
CA LYS A 36 3.88 -9.09 1.13
C LYS A 36 3.92 -7.62 0.73
N PHE A 37 2.93 -7.15 -0.01
CA PHE A 37 2.87 -5.75 -0.41
C PHE A 37 2.75 -4.81 0.80
N LEU A 38 1.93 -5.15 1.80
CA LEU A 38 1.83 -4.41 3.05
C LEU A 38 3.18 -4.36 3.81
N ILE A 39 3.88 -5.50 3.95
CA ILE A 39 5.23 -5.54 4.54
C ILE A 39 6.20 -4.66 3.75
N GLY A 40 6.16 -4.76 2.42
CA GLY A 40 7.01 -3.97 1.54
C GLY A 40 6.75 -2.47 1.66
N LEU A 41 5.48 -2.05 1.78
CA LEU A 41 5.12 -0.66 2.04
C LEU A 41 5.67 -0.19 3.38
N SER A 42 5.51 -0.99 4.44
CA SER A 42 6.03 -0.66 5.77
C SER A 42 7.56 -0.54 5.78
N LYS A 43 8.26 -1.44 5.09
CA LYS A 43 9.73 -1.38 4.93
C LYS A 43 10.15 -0.16 4.12
N TYR A 44 9.48 0.11 2.99
CA TYR A 44 9.76 1.29 2.17
C TYR A 44 9.60 2.58 2.96
N ALA A 45 8.56 2.70 3.79
CA ALA A 45 8.34 3.89 4.61
C ALA A 45 9.46 4.16 5.64
N GLN A 46 10.27 3.15 5.97
CA GLN A 46 11.43 3.29 6.86
C GLN A 46 12.72 3.67 6.12
N THR A 47 12.69 3.72 4.79
CA THR A 47 13.88 4.05 3.99
C THR A 47 14.10 5.56 3.93
N PRO A 48 15.35 6.02 3.73
CA PRO A 48 15.63 7.44 3.52
C PRO A 48 14.86 7.98 2.31
N ASP A 49 14.39 9.22 2.41
CA ASP A 49 13.69 9.95 1.35
C ASP A 49 12.42 9.25 0.81
N ALA A 50 11.84 8.33 1.57
CA ALA A 50 10.61 7.65 1.20
C ALA A 50 9.45 8.66 1.04
N ALA A 51 8.73 8.56 -0.08
CA ALA A 51 7.57 9.42 -0.33
C ALA A 51 6.37 9.07 0.57
N ILE A 52 6.36 7.86 1.12
CA ILE A 52 5.40 7.35 2.10
C ILE A 52 6.09 7.38 3.46
N GLN A 53 5.51 8.08 4.43
CA GLN A 53 6.09 8.32 5.75
C GLN A 53 5.61 7.28 6.77
N THR A 54 4.33 6.91 6.71
CA THR A 54 3.76 5.89 7.59
C THR A 54 2.83 4.96 6.83
N VAL A 55 2.68 3.74 7.34
CA VAL A 55 1.75 2.74 6.82
C VAL A 55 1.05 2.11 8.02
N LYS A 56 -0.28 2.22 8.06
CA LYS A 56 -1.10 1.69 9.13
C LYS A 56 -2.24 0.85 8.56
N ALA A 57 -2.18 -0.45 8.78
CA ALA A 57 -3.29 -1.35 8.51
C ALA A 57 -4.28 -1.34 9.70
N VAL A 58 -5.56 -1.09 9.43
CA VAL A 58 -6.65 -1.32 10.40
C VAL A 58 -6.96 -2.81 10.46
N ASN A 59 -6.99 -3.44 9.30
CA ASN A 59 -7.05 -4.87 9.08
C ASN A 59 -6.41 -5.16 7.70
N LEU A 60 -6.37 -6.42 7.26
CA LEU A 60 -5.70 -6.76 6.01
C LEU A 60 -6.39 -6.19 4.75
N GLU A 61 -7.64 -5.73 4.85
CA GLU A 61 -8.41 -5.12 3.75
C GLU A 61 -8.44 -3.57 3.80
N TRP A 62 -7.92 -2.92 4.85
CA TRP A 62 -8.02 -1.47 5.01
C TRP A 62 -6.72 -0.87 5.54
N TRP A 63 -6.03 -0.10 4.70
CA TRP A 63 -4.75 0.53 5.04
C TRP A 63 -4.79 2.04 4.83
N ASN A 64 -4.09 2.76 5.70
CA ASN A 64 -3.89 4.20 5.65
C ASN A 64 -2.40 4.49 5.55
N CYS A 65 -2.03 5.38 4.66
CA CYS A 65 -0.67 5.82 4.46
C CYS A 65 -0.57 7.33 4.57
N ASP A 66 0.35 7.80 5.38
CA ASP A 66 0.72 9.21 5.44
C ASP A 66 1.84 9.46 4.43
N VAL A 67 1.74 10.54 3.66
CA VAL A 67 2.66 10.84 2.57
C VAL A 67 3.03 12.31 2.53
N GLY A 68 4.21 12.61 1.99
CA GLY A 68 4.64 14.00 1.80
C GLY A 68 3.98 14.70 0.61
N SER A 69 3.38 13.95 -0.33
CA SER A 69 2.80 14.52 -1.55
C SER A 69 1.81 13.58 -2.23
N ALA A 70 0.67 14.11 -2.64
CA ALA A 70 -0.40 13.38 -3.31
C ALA A 70 0.08 12.57 -4.53
N GLY A 71 -0.39 11.33 -4.67
CA GLY A 71 0.02 10.35 -5.67
C GLY A 71 1.31 9.60 -5.33
N ALA A 72 1.79 9.64 -4.09
CA ALA A 72 2.99 8.90 -3.68
C ALA A 72 2.82 7.39 -3.88
N ILE A 73 1.65 6.83 -3.54
CA ILE A 73 1.35 5.40 -3.70
C ILE A 73 1.32 5.02 -5.18
N GLN A 74 0.67 5.80 -6.02
CA GLN A 74 0.60 5.55 -7.46
C GLN A 74 1.99 5.62 -8.12
N ARG A 75 2.84 6.58 -7.71
CA ARG A 75 4.23 6.68 -8.17
C ARG A 75 5.04 5.44 -7.80
N LEU A 76 4.95 4.98 -6.55
CA LEU A 76 5.60 3.76 -6.09
C LEU A 76 5.14 2.54 -6.90
N TYR A 77 3.83 2.39 -7.09
CA TYR A 77 3.26 1.32 -7.91
C TYR A 77 3.85 1.30 -9.33
N ASN A 78 3.92 2.47 -9.98
CA ASN A 78 4.51 2.59 -11.31
C ASN A 78 5.99 2.18 -11.31
N GLN A 79 6.78 2.60 -10.32
CA GLN A 79 8.20 2.22 -10.20
C GLN A 79 8.38 0.69 -10.07
N ILE A 80 7.53 0.03 -9.28
CA ILE A 80 7.50 -1.44 -9.17
C ILE A 80 7.20 -2.07 -10.53
N MET A 81 6.19 -1.60 -11.26
CA MET A 81 5.83 -2.16 -12.56
C MET A 81 6.93 -1.97 -13.62
N PHE A 82 7.60 -0.82 -13.62
CA PHE A 82 8.68 -0.46 -14.54
C PHE A 82 10.07 -1.00 -14.15
N ARG A 83 10.18 -1.84 -13.12
CA ARG A 83 11.46 -2.44 -12.64
C ARG A 83 12.52 -1.41 -12.22
N ARG A 84 12.11 -0.27 -11.66
CA ARG A 84 13.06 0.72 -11.13
C ARG A 84 13.33 0.43 -9.65
N SER A 85 14.08 -0.63 -9.38
CA SER A 85 14.33 -1.10 -8.00
C SER A 85 14.96 -0.06 -7.11
N ASP A 86 15.88 0.72 -7.66
CA ASP A 86 16.61 1.74 -6.92
C ASP A 86 15.68 2.86 -6.43
N ASP A 87 14.61 3.17 -7.18
CA ASP A 87 13.61 4.20 -6.83
C ASP A 87 12.79 3.83 -5.58
N TYR A 88 12.73 2.53 -5.22
CA TYR A 88 12.08 2.04 -4.01
C TYR A 88 13.06 1.34 -3.05
N ASN A 89 14.34 1.73 -3.09
CA ASN A 89 15.39 1.24 -2.20
C ASN A 89 15.57 -0.29 -2.21
N SER A 90 15.27 -0.92 -3.35
CA SER A 90 15.38 -2.37 -3.56
C SER A 90 14.63 -3.22 -2.51
N VAL A 91 13.52 -2.71 -1.95
CA VAL A 91 12.69 -3.48 -1.01
C VAL A 91 12.16 -4.75 -1.69
N GLU A 92 12.61 -5.90 -1.22
CA GLU A 92 12.42 -7.21 -1.86
C GLU A 92 10.94 -7.59 -1.96
N GLU A 93 10.14 -7.30 -0.94
CA GLU A 93 8.71 -7.62 -0.94
C GLU A 93 7.95 -6.85 -2.02
N LEU A 94 8.31 -5.58 -2.27
CA LEU A 94 7.71 -4.77 -3.34
C LEU A 94 8.12 -5.33 -4.71
N HIS A 95 9.38 -5.75 -4.86
CA HIS A 95 9.84 -6.40 -6.09
C HIS A 95 9.04 -7.68 -6.39
N HIS A 96 8.80 -8.51 -5.38
CA HIS A 96 8.04 -9.76 -5.51
C HIS A 96 6.56 -9.56 -5.83
N CYS A 97 6.00 -8.37 -5.59
CA CYS A 97 4.60 -8.08 -5.90
C CYS A 97 4.39 -7.72 -7.39
N ARG A 98 5.46 -7.49 -8.15
CA ARG A 98 5.37 -7.10 -9.56
C ARG A 98 4.57 -8.11 -10.39
N GLY A 99 3.56 -7.62 -11.10
CA GLY A 99 2.65 -8.45 -11.91
C GLY A 99 1.66 -9.30 -11.12
N ALA A 100 1.69 -9.25 -9.79
CA ALA A 100 0.75 -9.93 -8.91
C ALA A 100 -0.22 -8.98 -8.19
N ILE A 101 -0.09 -7.67 -8.44
CA ILE A 101 -0.97 -6.62 -7.92
C ILE A 101 -1.45 -5.67 -9.03
N LEU A 102 -2.65 -5.12 -8.84
CA LEU A 102 -3.21 -4.01 -9.62
C LEU A 102 -3.61 -2.89 -8.65
N LEU A 103 -3.36 -1.65 -9.04
CA LEU A 103 -3.78 -0.47 -8.28
C LEU A 103 -4.77 0.32 -9.13
N CYS A 104 -5.98 0.52 -8.62
CA CYS A 104 -7.01 1.34 -9.25
C CYS A 104 -7.24 2.59 -8.40
N ASP A 105 -7.16 3.77 -9.03
CA ASP A 105 -7.55 5.03 -8.40
C ASP A 105 -9.09 5.06 -8.26
N LEU A 106 -9.56 5.39 -7.06
CA LEU A 106 -10.97 5.51 -6.71
C LEU A 106 -11.31 6.98 -6.49
N ASN A 107 -12.41 7.42 -7.09
CA ASN A 107 -13.04 8.66 -6.67
C ASN A 107 -13.58 8.49 -5.24
N ALA A 108 -13.44 9.50 -4.38
CA ALA A 108 -13.95 9.52 -3.01
C ALA A 108 -15.44 9.16 -2.89
N ALA A 109 -16.23 9.36 -3.94
CA ALA A 109 -17.65 8.99 -3.99
C ALA A 109 -17.91 7.48 -4.24
N ASN A 110 -16.93 6.72 -4.74
CA ASN A 110 -17.14 5.37 -5.27
C ASN A 110 -16.23 4.34 -4.58
N TRP A 111 -16.62 3.97 -3.36
CA TRP A 111 -15.97 2.90 -2.59
C TRP A 111 -16.66 1.57 -2.85
N PRO A 112 -16.02 0.60 -3.54
CA PRO A 112 -16.64 -0.69 -3.79
C PRO A 112 -16.74 -1.48 -2.49
N ILE A 113 -17.87 -2.15 -2.27
CA ILE A 113 -18.02 -3.09 -1.16
C ILE A 113 -17.14 -4.31 -1.46
N LEU A 114 -16.19 -4.61 -0.56
CA LEU A 114 -15.32 -5.77 -0.69
C LEU A 114 -16.08 -7.08 -0.38
N PRO A 115 -15.64 -8.23 -0.94
CA PRO A 115 -16.26 -9.51 -0.64
C PRO A 115 -16.23 -9.83 0.86
N ILE A 116 -17.38 -10.18 1.44
CA ILE A 116 -17.52 -10.44 2.89
C ILE A 116 -16.70 -11.65 3.38
N ASN A 117 -16.25 -12.51 2.45
CA ASN A 117 -15.62 -13.78 2.77
C ASN A 117 -14.08 -13.77 2.74
N GLN A 118 -13.43 -12.60 2.55
CA GLN A 118 -11.96 -12.58 2.63
C GLN A 118 -11.52 -12.54 4.10
N ASN A 119 -10.41 -13.21 4.41
CA ASN A 119 -9.84 -13.17 5.75
C ASN A 119 -9.21 -11.79 6.00
N THR A 120 -9.73 -11.04 6.96
CA THR A 120 -9.28 -9.68 7.30
C THR A 120 -8.20 -9.64 8.39
N SER A 121 -7.83 -10.79 8.96
CA SER A 121 -6.86 -10.86 10.04
C SER A 121 -5.44 -10.49 9.58
N LEU A 122 -4.75 -9.74 10.44
CA LEU A 122 -3.34 -9.41 10.31
C LEU A 122 -2.42 -10.53 10.82
N ASP A 123 -2.98 -11.64 11.33
CA ASP A 123 -2.20 -12.76 11.88
C ASP A 123 -1.08 -13.22 10.92
N GLY A 124 0.10 -13.43 11.49
CA GLY A 124 1.31 -13.82 10.75
C GLY A 124 2.11 -12.67 10.15
N LEU A 125 1.72 -11.41 10.36
CA LEU A 125 2.55 -10.23 10.07
C LEU A 125 3.55 -9.91 11.20
N ASP A 126 3.22 -10.24 12.44
CA ASP A 126 4.02 -9.90 13.63
C ASP A 126 5.33 -10.72 13.77
N GLN A 127 5.49 -11.79 13.01
CA GLN A 127 6.70 -12.62 13.06
C GLN A 127 7.93 -11.99 12.38
N HIS A 128 7.80 -10.81 11.76
CA HIS A 128 8.91 -10.12 11.08
C HIS A 128 9.28 -8.76 11.70
N CYS A 129 8.58 -8.31 12.75
CA CYS A 129 8.84 -7.01 13.39
C CYS A 129 9.75 -7.06 14.63
N ASN A 130 10.25 -8.23 15.04
CA ASN A 130 11.05 -8.41 16.27
C ASN A 130 12.54 -8.70 16.04
N GLU A 131 13.06 -8.52 14.83
CA GLU A 131 14.49 -8.66 14.54
C GLU A 131 15.02 -7.42 13.81
N CYS A 132 15.22 -6.32 14.56
CA CYS A 132 16.13 -5.21 14.22
C CYS A 132 16.57 -4.53 15.51
#